data_AF-A0A5C8M6D1-F1
#
_entry.id   AF-A0A5C8M6D1-F1
#
_cell.length_a   1.000
_cell.length_b   1.000
_cell.length_c   1.000
_cell.angle_alpha   90.00
_cell.angle_beta   90.00
_cell.angle_gamma   90.00
#
_symmetry.space_group_name_H-M   'P 1'
#
loop_
_entity.id
_entity.type
_entity.pdbx_description
1 polymer ?
#
loop_
_entity_poly.entity_id
_entity_poly.type
_entity_poly.pdbx_seq_one_letter_code
_entity_poly.pdbx_strand_id
1 'polypeptide(L)'
;MNQWSSMQQQGQTQLPEKDLLHTLLNDSKRTAREYTTAATEANCQHVRQLFTNLLQSTLNAQANLYHHMQQHNLYTPSSPVLRQEIEKQIQQYSQSEQDTHQFLQQQPTPAHLNQQPYYQSQPSSYM
;
A
#
# COMPACT_ATOMS: atom_id res chain seq x y z
N MET A 1 -12.87 25.07 53.29
CA MET A 1 -13.17 23.65 52.99
C MET A 1 -14.66 23.63 52.65
N ASN A 2 -15.16 23.56 51.41
CA ASN A 2 -14.72 22.88 50.19
C ASN A 2 -15.13 23.67 48.94
N GLN A 3 -14.21 23.87 48.00
CA GLN A 3 -14.45 24.41 46.64
C GLN A 3 -13.97 23.39 45.61
N TRP A 4 -14.65 22.25 45.44
CA TRP A 4 -14.36 21.29 44.35
C TRP A 4 -15.60 20.43 44.05
N SER A 5 -16.60 20.97 43.35
CA SER A 5 -17.78 20.20 42.92
C SER A 5 -18.24 20.46 41.48
N SER A 6 -17.35 20.91 40.57
CA SER A 6 -17.74 21.17 39.17
C SER A 6 -16.69 20.79 38.13
N MET A 7 -16.14 19.58 38.23
CA MET A 7 -15.43 18.95 37.11
C MET A 7 -15.82 17.48 36.98
N GLN A 8 -17.05 17.23 36.53
CA GLN A 8 -17.43 15.91 36.03
C GLN A 8 -18.62 16.01 35.05
N GLN A 9 -18.39 16.69 33.93
CA GLN A 9 -19.01 16.25 32.67
C GLN A 9 -17.88 15.76 31.79
N GLN A 10 -17.69 14.44 31.80
CA GLN A 10 -16.92 13.74 30.78
C GLN A 10 -17.61 14.05 29.44
N GLY A 11 -17.04 14.98 28.69
CA GLY A 11 -17.46 15.27 27.33
C GLY A 11 -17.24 14.04 26.47
N GLN A 12 -18.31 13.29 26.20
CA GLN A 12 -18.39 12.52 24.97
C GLN A 12 -18.46 13.54 23.84
N THR A 13 -17.30 13.94 23.33
CA THR A 13 -17.22 14.72 22.09
C THR A 13 -17.70 13.80 20.97
N GLN A 14 -19.02 13.78 20.73
CA GLN A 14 -19.56 13.13 19.55
C GLN A 14 -18.99 13.87 18.34
N LEU A 15 -18.13 13.19 17.59
CA LEU A 15 -17.64 13.72 16.32
C LEU A 15 -18.86 14.00 15.43
N PRO A 16 -18.91 15.15 14.75
CA PRO A 16 -19.94 15.42 13.76
C PRO A 16 -20.06 14.25 12.78
N GLU A 17 -21.29 13.90 12.40
CA GLU A 17 -21.57 12.79 11.48
C GLU A 17 -20.72 12.86 10.21
N LYS A 18 -20.52 14.07 9.67
CA LYS A 18 -19.63 14.33 8.54
C LYS A 18 -18.20 13.82 8.77
N ASP A 19 -17.61 14.12 9.92
CA ASP A 19 -16.22 13.77 10.25
C ASP A 19 -16.07 12.27 10.48
N LEU A 20 -17.09 11.62 11.06
CA LEU A 20 -17.15 10.16 11.18
C LEU A 20 -17.19 9.49 9.81
N LEU A 21 -18.09 9.93 8.93
CA LEU A 21 -18.22 9.37 7.58
C LEU A 21 -16.95 9.61 6.75
N HIS A 22 -16.30 10.76 6.89
CA HIS A 22 -14.99 11.00 6.27
C HIS A 22 -13.88 10.11 6.82
N THR A 23 -13.87 9.86 8.13
CA THR A 23 -12.93 8.92 8.76
C THR A 23 -13.10 7.52 8.16
N LEU A 24 -14.33 7.02 8.12
CA LEU A 24 -14.65 5.71 7.55
C LEU A 24 -14.30 5.61 6.06
N LEU A 25 -14.60 6.66 5.29
CA LEU A 25 -14.26 6.72 3.87
C LEU A 25 -12.75 6.71 3.63
N ASN A 26 -11.98 7.43 4.45
CA ASN A 26 -10.52 7.47 4.34
C ASN A 26 -9.87 6.14 4.74
N ASP A 27 -10.36 5.50 5.80
CA ASP A 27 -9.91 4.18 6.20
C ASP A 27 -10.24 3.10 5.15
N SER A 28 -11.44 3.16 4.56
CA SER A 28 -11.83 2.28 3.46
C SER A 28 -10.89 2.40 2.25
N LYS A 29 -10.50 3.64 1.88
CA LYS A 29 -9.52 3.89 0.80
C LYS A 29 -8.13 3.33 1.13
N ARG A 30 -7.68 3.46 2.39
CA ARG A 30 -6.41 2.90 2.85
C ARG A 30 -6.43 1.37 2.78
N THR A 31 -7.46 0.75 3.35
CA THR A 31 -7.65 -0.71 3.36
C THR A 31 -7.75 -1.30 1.95
N ALA A 32 -8.45 -0.63 1.03
CA ALA A 32 -8.53 -1.08 -0.37
C ALA A 32 -7.15 -1.11 -1.05
N ARG A 33 -6.28 -0.12 -0.78
CA ARG A 33 -4.91 -0.11 -1.30
C ARG A 33 -4.08 -1.26 -0.73
N GLU A 34 -4.20 -1.51 0.57
CA GLU A 34 -3.50 -2.62 1.23
C GLU A 34 -3.92 -3.98 0.67
N TYR A 35 -5.23 -4.20 0.46
CA TYR A 35 -5.71 -5.44 -0.17
C TYR A 35 -5.28 -5.56 -1.63
N THR A 36 -5.16 -4.45 -2.35
CA THR A 36 -4.62 -4.46 -3.71
C THR A 36 -3.17 -4.94 -3.70
N THR A 37 -2.31 -4.33 -2.88
CA THR A 37 -0.91 -4.75 -2.71
C THR A 37 -0.80 -6.22 -2.30
N ALA A 38 -1.58 -6.63 -1.30
CA ALA A 38 -1.56 -8.00 -0.80
C ALA A 38 -2.04 -9.01 -1.86
N ALA A 39 -3.04 -8.68 -2.67
CA ALA A 39 -3.48 -9.52 -3.78
C ALA A 39 -2.40 -9.63 -4.87
N THR A 40 -1.68 -8.54 -5.18
CA THR A 40 -0.64 -8.56 -6.21
C THR A 40 0.62 -9.31 -5.77
N GLU A 41 1.00 -9.18 -4.50
CA GLU A 41 2.22 -9.76 -3.93
C GLU A 41 2.02 -11.19 -3.37
N ALA A 42 0.78 -11.65 -3.21
CA ALA A 42 0.50 -13.01 -2.74
C ALA A 42 1.02 -14.08 -3.72
N ASN A 43 1.97 -14.89 -3.26
CA ASN A 43 2.50 -16.04 -4.01
C ASN A 43 1.51 -17.24 -4.06
N CYS A 44 0.59 -17.33 -3.09
CA CYS A 44 -0.44 -18.38 -3.04
C CYS A 44 -1.74 -17.92 -3.71
N GLN A 45 -2.26 -18.69 -4.67
CA GLN A 45 -3.50 -18.36 -5.38
C GLN A 45 -4.70 -18.19 -4.43
N HIS A 46 -4.80 -19.01 -3.38
CA HIS A 46 -5.90 -18.90 -2.42
C HIS A 46 -5.84 -17.59 -1.62
N VAL A 47 -4.66 -17.18 -1.19
CA VAL A 47 -4.45 -15.90 -0.47
C VAL A 47 -4.73 -14.71 -1.38
N ARG A 48 -4.29 -14.79 -2.64
CA ARG A 48 -4.63 -13.80 -3.67
C ARG A 48 -6.14 -13.64 -3.82
N GLN A 49 -6.87 -14.75 -3.98
CA GLN A 49 -8.33 -14.74 -4.10
C GLN A 49 -9.02 -14.16 -2.86
N LEU A 50 -8.52 -14.47 -1.66
CA LEU A 50 -9.03 -13.88 -0.41
C LEU A 50 -8.91 -12.35 -0.43
N PHE A 51 -7.72 -11.81 -0.74
CA PHE A 51 -7.53 -10.36 -0.81
C PHE A 51 -8.32 -9.71 -1.95
N THR A 52 -8.49 -10.38 -3.10
CA THR A 52 -9.37 -9.90 -4.17
C THR A 52 -10.83 -9.81 -3.71
N ASN A 53 -11.33 -10.79 -2.97
CA ASN A 53 -12.70 -10.77 -2.45
C ASN A 53 -12.89 -9.67 -1.40
N LEU A 54 -11.93 -9.52 -0.48
CA LEU A 54 -11.94 -8.44 0.51
C LEU A 54 -11.92 -7.07 -0.19
N LEU A 55 -11.07 -6.89 -1.19
CA LEU A 55 -11.02 -5.67 -2.01
C LEU A 55 -12.37 -5.37 -2.66
N GLN A 56 -12.98 -6.35 -3.32
CA GLN A 56 -14.28 -6.15 -3.98
C GLN A 56 -15.37 -5.77 -2.96
N SER A 57 -15.39 -6.43 -1.80
CA SER A 57 -16.33 -6.13 -0.73
C SER A 57 -16.13 -4.71 -0.19
N THR A 58 -14.88 -4.29 0.05
CA THR A 58 -14.55 -2.94 0.50
C THR A 58 -14.94 -1.89 -0.53
N LEU A 59 -14.69 -2.11 -1.83
CA LEU A 59 -15.08 -1.19 -2.89
C LEU A 59 -16.60 -0.99 -2.98
N ASN A 60 -17.37 -2.09 -2.87
CA ASN A 60 -18.83 -2.02 -2.87
C ASN A 60 -19.35 -1.22 -1.66
N ALA A 61 -18.83 -1.48 -0.46
CA ALA A 61 -19.19 -0.73 0.75
C ALA A 61 -18.80 0.75 0.63
N GLN A 62 -17.61 1.05 0.11
CA GLN A 62 -17.13 2.41 -0.13
C GLN A 62 -18.03 3.16 -1.13
N ALA A 63 -18.51 2.49 -2.18
CA ALA A 63 -19.42 3.08 -3.16
C ALA A 63 -20.76 3.49 -2.52
N ASN A 64 -21.34 2.59 -1.70
CA ASN A 64 -22.57 2.88 -0.95
C ASN A 64 -22.38 4.07 0.01
N LEU A 65 -21.28 4.07 0.75
CA LEU A 65 -20.94 5.19 1.66
C LEU A 65 -20.77 6.50 0.88
N TYR A 66 -20.07 6.48 -0.25
CA TYR A 66 -19.89 7.65 -1.10
C TYR A 66 -21.22 8.21 -1.61
N HIS A 67 -22.11 7.35 -2.12
CA HIS A 67 -23.44 7.77 -2.58
C HIS A 67 -24.27 8.37 -1.45
N HIS A 68 -24.25 7.76 -0.27
CA HIS A 68 -24.92 8.28 0.91
C HIS A 68 -24.37 9.67 1.30
N MET A 69 -23.06 9.82 1.43
CA MET A 69 -22.44 11.11 1.73
C MET A 69 -22.76 12.17 0.67
N GLN A 70 -22.81 11.79 -0.61
CA GLN A 70 -23.16 12.70 -1.70
C GLN A 70 -24.61 13.18 -1.63
N GLN A 71 -25.56 12.26 -1.41
CA GLN A 71 -26.99 12.58 -1.29
C GLN A 71 -27.29 13.56 -0.14
N HIS A 72 -26.51 13.49 0.94
CA HIS A 72 -26.66 14.33 2.12
C HIS A 72 -25.76 15.59 2.10
N ASN A 73 -25.08 15.90 0.99
CA ASN A 73 -24.12 17.01 0.88
C ASN A 73 -22.98 16.95 1.93
N LEU A 74 -22.68 15.76 2.43
CA LEU A 74 -21.61 15.51 3.41
C LEU A 74 -20.27 15.23 2.73
N TYR A 75 -20.28 14.89 1.44
CA TYR A 75 -19.07 14.73 0.64
C TYR A 75 -18.66 16.06 0.01
N THR A 76 -17.46 16.52 0.33
CA THR A 76 -16.78 17.58 -0.43
C THR A 76 -15.68 16.93 -1.25
N PRO A 77 -15.73 16.93 -2.60
CA PRO A 77 -14.62 16.44 -3.40
C PRO A 77 -13.37 17.23 -3.02
N SER A 78 -12.23 16.55 -2.91
CA SER A 78 -10.95 17.23 -2.73
C SER A 78 -10.84 18.34 -3.76
N SER A 79 -10.44 19.55 -3.33
CA SER A 79 -10.09 20.64 -4.23
C SER A 79 -9.25 20.06 -5.37
N PRO A 80 -9.47 20.45 -6.64
CA PRO A 80 -8.61 20.01 -7.73
C PRO A 80 -7.17 20.20 -7.27
N VAL A 81 -6.44 19.09 -7.17
CA VAL A 81 -5.04 19.11 -6.76
C VAL A 81 -4.35 20.14 -7.65
N LEU A 82 -3.70 21.12 -7.01
CA LEU A 82 -2.92 22.12 -7.74
C LEU A 82 -1.98 21.35 -8.66
N ARG A 83 -1.99 21.67 -9.96
CA ARG A 83 -1.13 21.02 -10.97
C ARG A 83 0.32 20.85 -10.50
N GLN A 84 0.80 21.79 -9.69
CA GLN A 84 2.11 21.76 -9.05
C GLN A 84 2.39 20.50 -8.21
N GLU A 85 1.40 19.98 -7.45
CA GLU A 85 1.60 18.76 -6.65
C GLU A 85 1.61 17.51 -7.53
N ILE A 86 0.85 17.51 -8.63
CA ILE A 86 0.92 16.45 -9.66
C ILE A 86 2.30 16.48 -10.34
N GLU A 87 2.78 17.66 -10.74
CA GLU A 87 4.10 17.84 -11.36
C GLU A 87 5.23 17.39 -10.42
N LYS A 88 5.13 17.71 -9.13
CA LYS A 88 6.08 17.25 -8.11
C LYS A 88 6.11 15.73 -8.00
N GLN A 89 4.96 15.06 -7.98
CA GLN A 89 4.92 13.60 -7.96
C GLN A 89 5.49 12.98 -9.24
N ILE A 90 5.18 13.55 -10.42
CA ILE A 90 5.75 13.10 -11.70
C ILE A 90 7.29 13.17 -11.67
N GLN A 91 7.84 14.26 -11.15
CA GLN A 91 9.30 14.42 -11.02
C GLN A 91 9.90 13.38 -10.06
N GLN A 92 9.26 13.15 -8.91
CA GLN A 92 9.71 12.16 -7.94
C GLN A 92 9.70 10.73 -8.53
N TYR A 93 8.64 10.37 -9.25
CA TYR A 93 8.57 9.07 -9.94
C TYR A 93 9.64 8.94 -11.02
N SER A 94 9.85 9.99 -11.83
CA SER A 94 10.87 9.98 -12.87
C SER A 94 12.29 9.78 -12.29
N GLN A 95 12.58 10.41 -11.16
CA GLN A 95 13.85 10.22 -10.46
C GLN A 95 14.00 8.80 -9.92
N SER A 96 12.95 8.26 -9.29
CA SER A 96 12.95 6.90 -8.75
C SER A 96 13.17 5.85 -9.84
N GLU A 97 12.59 6.03 -11.03
CA GLU A 97 12.81 5.15 -12.18
C GLU A 97 14.29 5.17 -12.60
N GLN A 98 14.89 6.37 -12.71
CA GLN A 98 16.30 6.53 -13.07
C GLN A 98 17.24 5.85 -12.05
N ASP A 99 16.98 6.05 -10.76
CA ASP A 99 17.77 5.47 -9.68
C ASP A 99 17.67 3.94 -9.69
N THR A 100 16.47 3.41 -9.94
CA THR A 100 16.23 1.96 -10.08
C THR A 100 16.99 1.38 -11.28
N HIS A 101 16.97 2.06 -12.42
CA HIS A 101 17.74 1.65 -13.60
C HIS A 101 19.25 1.69 -13.36
N GLN A 102 19.76 2.67 -12.62
CA GLN A 102 21.17 2.71 -12.25
C GLN A 102 21.55 1.58 -11.28
N PHE A 103 20.68 1.28 -10.31
CA PHE A 103 20.89 0.19 -9.37
C PHE A 103 20.98 -1.17 -10.07
N LEU A 104 20.06 -1.44 -11.01
CA LEU A 104 20.07 -2.67 -11.80
C LEU A 104 21.32 -2.81 -12.66
N GLN A 105 21.84 -1.72 -13.23
CA GLN A 105 23.10 -1.72 -14.00
C GLN A 105 24.34 -1.96 -13.13
N GLN A 106 24.26 -1.62 -11.84
CA GLN A 106 25.35 -1.84 -10.88
C GLN A 106 25.33 -3.23 -10.25
N GLN A 107 24.24 -4.01 -10.44
CA GLN A 107 24.25 -5.41 -10.03
C GLN A 107 25.06 -6.24 -11.03
N PRO A 108 26.13 -6.93 -10.61
CA PRO A 108 26.85 -7.84 -11.48
C PRO A 108 25.91 -8.98 -11.89
N THR A 109 25.64 -9.11 -13.20
CA THR A 109 24.98 -10.29 -13.75
C THR A 109 25.90 -11.50 -13.55
N PRO A 110 25.42 -12.62 -12.99
CA PRO A 110 26.22 -13.83 -12.83
C PRO A 110 26.35 -14.53 -14.20
N ALA A 111 27.18 -13.98 -15.07
CA ALA A 111 27.56 -14.57 -16.34
C ALA A 111 28.95 -15.22 -16.25
N HIS A 112 29.21 -16.05 -15.23
CA HIS A 112 30.43 -16.87 -15.20
C HIS A 112 30.33 -18.04 -14.19
N LEU A 113 29.54 -19.07 -14.50
CA LEU A 113 29.56 -20.31 -13.71
C LEU A 113 29.54 -21.59 -14.56
N ASN A 114 29.82 -21.51 -15.86
CA ASN A 114 29.98 -22.71 -16.67
C ASN A 114 31.42 -22.88 -17.14
N GLN A 115 32.18 -23.70 -16.41
CA GLN A 115 33.10 -24.70 -16.96
C GLN A 115 33.64 -25.59 -15.83
N GLN A 116 33.08 -26.80 -15.76
CA GLN A 116 33.51 -27.94 -14.96
C GLN A 116 34.79 -28.57 -15.55
N PRO A 117 35.83 -28.89 -14.76
CA PRO A 117 36.86 -29.83 -15.18
C PRO A 117 36.50 -31.25 -14.71
N TYR A 118 36.44 -32.17 -15.67
CA TYR A 118 36.30 -33.61 -15.47
C TYR A 118 37.53 -34.19 -14.75
N TYR A 119 37.30 -35.02 -13.71
CA TYR A 119 38.31 -35.93 -13.17
C TYR A 119 38.39 -37.18 -14.05
N GLN A 120 39.59 -37.51 -14.54
CA GLN A 120 39.86 -38.83 -15.12
C GLN A 120 41.18 -39.41 -14.58
N SER A 121 41.00 -40.34 -13.63
CA SER A 121 41.77 -41.55 -13.28
C SER A 121 43.28 -41.65 -13.60
N GLN A 122 44.05 -41.97 -12.55
CA GLN A 122 45.38 -42.61 -12.60
C GLN A 122 45.35 -43.96 -13.36
N PRO A 123 46.53 -44.50 -13.73
CA PRO A 123 47.11 -45.53 -12.85
C PRO A 123 48.62 -45.42 -12.62
N SER A 124 49.03 -46.05 -11.52
CA SER A 124 50.39 -46.23 -10.99
C SER A 124 51.38 -46.87 -11.96
N SER A 125 52.67 -46.56 -11.79
CA SER A 125 53.73 -47.58 -11.89
C SER A 125 54.87 -47.25 -10.94
N TYR A 126 55.24 -48.25 -10.14
CA TYR A 126 56.39 -48.28 -9.24
C TYR A 126 57.70 -48.53 -10.00
N MET A 127 58.80 -48.10 -9.36
CA MET A 127 60.24 -48.31 -9.64
C MET A 127 60.92 -47.32 -10.59
#